data_AF-K2FBD9-F1
#
_entry.id   AF-K2FBD9-F1
#
_cell.length_a   1.000
_cell.length_b   1.000
_cell.length_c   1.000
_cell.angle_alpha   90.00
_cell.angle_beta   90.00
_cell.angle_gamma   90.00
#
_symmetry.space_group_name_H-M   'P 1'
#
loop_
_entity.id
_entity.type
_entity.pdbx_description
1 polymer ?
#
loop_
_entity_poly.entity_id
_entity_poly.type
_entity_poly.pdbx_seq_one_letter_code
_entity_poly.pdbx_strand_id
1 'polypeptide(L)'
;MSTYFLHWWNSSSETDENARFYMSLYHSAINKGWKILILPFAQRKEKWKREEILIDKLLSFWVPIKELKISLPENNRLSILFQIFRNNIIYVPGWDYCSLMDSLSFLRYFKFLFRRKKIYWISAGASIFCKYTYSNDYAQVFEWLWFLNKLCKIHYLPLRDEVCIKKLEKFGKIDNLIKIKEKEFVVLNS
;
A
#
# COMPACT_ATOMS: atom_id res chain seq x y z
N MET A 1 -11.59 -11.61 7.77
CA MET A 1 -10.38 -10.87 8.14
C MET A 1 -9.56 -10.62 6.89
N SER A 2 -9.14 -9.39 6.67
CA SER A 2 -8.20 -8.97 5.64
C SER A 2 -6.83 -8.75 6.26
N THR A 3 -5.78 -8.91 5.46
CA THR A 3 -4.40 -8.73 5.91
C THR A 3 -3.73 -7.64 5.09
N TYR A 4 -3.16 -6.66 5.78
CA TYR A 4 -2.51 -5.49 5.20
C TYR A 4 -1.01 -5.59 5.46
N PHE A 5 -0.22 -5.55 4.38
CA PHE A 5 1.23 -5.46 4.41
C PHE A 5 1.60 -4.04 4.02
N LEU A 6 1.89 -3.22 5.03
CA LEU A 6 2.19 -1.80 4.87
C LEU A 6 3.70 -1.61 4.87
N HIS A 7 4.29 -1.42 3.69
CA HIS A 7 5.71 -1.20 3.50
C HIS A 7 6.00 0.29 3.32
N TRP A 8 7.06 0.79 3.97
CA TRP A 8 7.38 2.20 3.92
C TRP A 8 8.72 2.53 3.25
N TRP A 9 8.65 3.24 2.12
CA TRP A 9 9.73 3.81 1.27
C TRP A 9 10.95 2.92 0.98
N ASN A 10 11.65 3.23 -0.10
CA ASN A 10 12.87 2.52 -0.48
C ASN A 10 12.72 0.98 -0.54
N SER A 11 11.52 0.52 -0.88
CA SER A 11 11.15 -0.89 -1.13
C SER A 11 11.97 -1.55 -2.25
N SER A 12 12.88 -0.82 -2.90
CA SER A 12 13.76 -1.34 -3.94
C SER A 12 15.20 -1.56 -3.45
N SER A 13 15.53 -1.14 -2.21
CA SER A 13 16.84 -1.44 -1.62
C SER A 13 16.97 -2.93 -1.29
N GLU A 14 18.12 -3.52 -1.55
CA GLU A 14 18.43 -4.88 -1.15
C GLU A 14 18.54 -4.98 0.39
N THR A 15 17.47 -5.46 1.03
CA THR A 15 17.41 -5.72 2.47
C THR A 15 16.54 -6.93 2.74
N ASP A 16 16.80 -7.62 3.85
CA ASP A 16 16.04 -8.81 4.25
C ASP A 16 14.54 -8.52 4.43
N GLU A 17 14.20 -7.35 4.95
CA GLU A 17 12.80 -6.92 5.11
C GLU A 17 12.10 -6.73 3.75
N ASN A 18 12.77 -6.12 2.77
CA ASN A 18 12.22 -6.00 1.41
C ASN A 18 12.07 -7.38 0.76
N ALA A 19 13.09 -8.24 0.87
CA ALA A 19 13.03 -9.61 0.35
C ALA A 19 11.84 -10.39 0.97
N ARG A 20 11.65 -10.28 2.29
CA ARG A 20 10.51 -10.88 3.00
C ARG A 20 9.17 -10.32 2.54
N PHE A 21 9.08 -9.01 2.29
CA PHE A 21 7.86 -8.38 1.78
C PHE A 21 7.47 -8.96 0.41
N TYR A 22 8.40 -8.99 -0.55
CA TYR A 22 8.11 -9.51 -1.89
C TYR A 22 7.91 -11.02 -1.93
N MET A 23 8.64 -11.80 -1.12
CA MET A 23 8.38 -13.23 -0.99
C MET A 23 7.00 -13.51 -0.38
N SER A 24 6.56 -12.72 0.59
CA SER A 24 5.20 -12.82 1.13
C SER A 24 4.14 -12.58 0.05
N LEU A 25 4.34 -11.57 -0.81
CA LEU A 25 3.47 -11.29 -1.95
C LEU A 25 3.43 -12.47 -2.92
N TYR A 26 4.59 -13.01 -3.28
CA TYR A 26 4.73 -14.18 -4.14
C TYR A 26 3.98 -15.38 -3.56
N HIS A 27 4.34 -15.84 -2.36
CA HIS A 27 3.68 -17.00 -1.71
C HIS A 27 2.17 -16.82 -1.59
N SER A 28 1.71 -15.60 -1.34
CA SER A 28 0.27 -15.32 -1.30
C SER A 28 -0.42 -15.59 -2.64
N ALA A 29 0.26 -15.29 -3.76
CA ALA A 29 -0.24 -15.56 -5.10
C ALA A 29 -0.18 -17.05 -5.44
N ILE A 30 0.95 -17.73 -5.22
CA ILE A 30 1.14 -19.09 -5.74
C ILE A 30 0.35 -20.12 -4.94
N ASN A 31 0.33 -20.01 -3.60
CA ASN A 31 -0.28 -21.01 -2.73
C ASN A 31 -1.77 -21.26 -3.04
N LYS A 32 -2.43 -20.30 -3.70
CA LYS A 32 -3.85 -20.40 -4.10
C LYS A 32 -4.08 -20.11 -5.58
N GLY A 33 -3.01 -19.98 -6.39
CA GLY A 33 -3.10 -19.59 -7.80
C GLY A 33 -3.80 -18.24 -8.03
N TRP A 34 -3.73 -17.35 -7.05
CA TRP A 34 -4.43 -16.06 -7.05
C TRP A 34 -3.77 -15.05 -7.97
N LYS A 35 -4.61 -14.23 -8.59
CA LYS A 35 -4.17 -13.10 -9.42
C LYS A 35 -3.85 -11.89 -8.54
N ILE A 36 -2.75 -11.22 -8.86
CA ILE A 36 -2.33 -9.95 -8.25
C ILE A 36 -2.93 -8.81 -9.06
N LEU A 37 -3.80 -8.03 -8.42
CA LEU A 37 -4.25 -6.75 -8.96
C LEU A 37 -3.25 -5.66 -8.60
N ILE A 38 -2.65 -5.03 -9.60
CA ILE A 38 -1.85 -3.83 -9.41
C ILE A 38 -2.77 -2.62 -9.57
N LEU A 39 -2.80 -1.72 -8.58
CA LEU A 39 -3.46 -0.41 -8.71
C LEU A 39 -2.38 0.66 -8.94
N PRO A 40 -2.03 1.00 -10.20
CA PRO A 40 -0.84 1.77 -10.51
C PRO A 40 -1.01 3.28 -10.32
N PHE A 41 -2.13 3.74 -9.75
CA PHE A 41 -2.59 5.14 -9.84
C PHE A 41 -1.71 6.19 -9.14
N ALA A 42 -0.78 5.77 -8.29
CA ALA A 42 0.24 6.68 -7.77
C ALA A 42 1.35 6.96 -8.81
N GLN A 43 1.59 6.03 -9.73
CA GLN A 43 2.60 6.14 -10.79
C GLN A 43 2.11 7.03 -11.93
N ARG A 44 3.05 7.65 -12.64
CA ARG A 44 2.74 8.31 -13.91
C ARG A 44 2.23 7.30 -14.94
N LYS A 45 1.27 7.70 -15.77
CA LYS A 45 0.54 6.80 -16.69
C LYS A 45 1.46 6.07 -17.67
N GLU A 46 2.56 6.70 -18.07
CA GLU A 46 3.56 6.12 -18.98
C GLU A 46 4.29 4.91 -18.36
N LYS A 47 4.31 4.85 -17.02
CA LYS A 47 4.90 3.76 -16.22
C LYS A 47 3.90 2.67 -15.85
N TRP A 48 2.67 2.70 -16.36
CA TRP A 48 1.66 1.67 -16.07
C TRP A 48 1.90 0.37 -16.85
N LYS A 49 3.14 -0.10 -16.83
CA LYS A 49 3.55 -1.39 -17.37
C LYS A 49 3.76 -2.36 -16.21
N ARG A 50 3.32 -3.61 -16.37
CA ARG A 50 3.39 -4.63 -15.31
C ARG A 50 4.82 -4.91 -14.91
N GLU A 51 5.67 -4.92 -15.92
CA GLU A 51 7.08 -5.20 -15.89
C GLU A 51 7.77 -4.22 -14.93
N GLU A 52 7.56 -2.92 -15.18
CA GLU A 52 8.19 -1.82 -14.42
C GLU A 52 7.66 -1.67 -12.99
N ILE A 53 6.39 -2.02 -12.73
CA ILE A 53 5.76 -1.75 -11.43
C ILE A 53 6.03 -2.84 -10.39
N LEU A 54 6.14 -4.10 -10.81
CA LEU A 54 6.25 -5.23 -9.89
C LEU A 54 7.27 -6.28 -10.33
N ILE A 55 7.36 -6.63 -11.63
CA ILE A 55 8.23 -7.73 -12.06
C ILE A 55 9.70 -7.39 -11.80
N ASP A 56 10.14 -6.18 -12.15
CA ASP A 56 11.53 -5.75 -11.92
C ASP A 56 11.91 -5.82 -10.43
N LYS A 57 10.99 -5.44 -9.55
CA LYS A 57 11.17 -5.57 -8.10
C LYS A 57 11.26 -7.02 -7.68
N LEU A 58 10.37 -7.89 -8.15
CA LEU A 58 10.42 -9.31 -7.80
C LEU A 58 11.75 -9.94 -8.24
N LEU A 59 12.19 -9.62 -9.46
CA LEU A 59 13.47 -10.10 -9.98
C LEU A 59 14.67 -9.58 -9.18
N SER A 60 14.68 -8.31 -8.74
CA SER A 60 15.77 -7.77 -7.93
C SER A 60 15.91 -8.46 -6.56
N PHE A 61 14.85 -9.12 -6.08
CA PHE A 61 14.87 -9.92 -4.84
C PHE A 61 14.89 -11.43 -5.10
N TRP A 62 15.26 -11.86 -6.32
CA TRP A 62 15.33 -13.27 -6.70
C TRP A 62 14.01 -14.03 -6.50
N VAL A 63 12.89 -13.32 -6.57
CA VAL A 63 11.55 -13.89 -6.40
C VAL A 63 11.07 -14.48 -7.74
N PRO A 64 10.59 -15.73 -7.78
CA PRO A 64 10.15 -16.33 -9.03
C PRO A 64 8.93 -15.61 -9.64
N ILE A 65 8.85 -15.55 -10.97
CA ILE A 65 7.76 -14.85 -11.67
C ILE A 65 6.94 -15.71 -12.63
N LYS A 66 7.43 -16.91 -13.00
CA LYS A 66 6.88 -17.76 -14.08
C LYS A 66 5.40 -18.13 -13.91
N GLU A 67 4.90 -18.12 -12.68
CA GLU A 67 3.53 -18.55 -12.34
C GLU A 67 2.62 -17.39 -11.89
N LEU A 68 3.14 -16.16 -11.88
CA LEU A 68 2.39 -15.01 -11.40
C LEU A 68 1.37 -14.52 -12.43
N LYS A 69 0.11 -14.50 -12.03
CA LYS A 69 -0.96 -13.86 -12.79
C LYS A 69 -1.11 -12.43 -12.31
N ILE A 70 -0.93 -11.47 -13.22
CA ILE A 70 -1.03 -10.03 -12.91
C ILE A 70 -2.18 -9.40 -13.72
N SER A 71 -2.90 -8.46 -13.11
CA SER A 71 -3.88 -7.59 -13.79
C SER A 71 -3.69 -6.14 -13.40
N LEU A 72 -3.94 -5.24 -14.36
CA LEU A 72 -4.10 -3.81 -14.13
C LEU A 72 -5.54 -3.44 -14.53
N PRO A 73 -6.24 -2.61 -13.74
CA PRO A 73 -7.50 -2.03 -14.14
C PRO A 73 -7.26 -0.88 -15.12
N GLU A 74 -8.30 -0.57 -15.90
CA GLU A 74 -8.37 0.72 -16.59
C GLU A 74 -8.62 1.84 -15.56
N ASN A 75 -8.24 3.08 -15.89
CA ASN A 75 -8.50 4.25 -15.03
C ASN A 75 -9.96 4.71 -15.13
N ASN A 76 -10.89 3.85 -14.75
CA ASN A 76 -12.30 4.20 -14.57
C ASN A 76 -12.89 3.41 -13.40
N ARG A 77 -13.92 3.99 -12.78
CA ARG A 77 -14.49 3.49 -11.52
C ARG A 77 -15.00 2.05 -11.63
N LEU A 78 -15.71 1.72 -12.71
CA LEU A 78 -16.30 0.39 -12.91
C LEU A 78 -15.23 -0.69 -13.06
N SER A 79 -14.20 -0.43 -13.89
CA SER A 79 -13.06 -1.33 -14.08
C SER A 79 -12.33 -1.57 -12.75
N ILE A 80 -12.06 -0.50 -11.99
CA ILE A 80 -11.41 -0.58 -10.68
C ILE A 80 -12.24 -1.45 -9.71
N LEU A 81 -13.55 -1.18 -9.57
CA LEU A 81 -14.43 -1.93 -8.66
C LEU A 81 -14.48 -3.41 -9.01
N PHE A 82 -14.66 -3.71 -10.29
CA PHE A 82 -14.75 -5.08 -10.78
C PHE A 82 -13.46 -5.85 -10.56
N GLN A 83 -12.31 -5.23 -10.83
CA GLN A 83 -11.02 -5.85 -10.57
C GLN A 83 -10.79 -6.07 -9.07
N ILE A 84 -11.08 -5.09 -8.21
CA ILE A 84 -10.95 -5.26 -6.76
C ILE A 84 -11.83 -6.41 -6.28
N PHE A 85 -13.07 -6.50 -6.74
CA PHE A 85 -13.97 -7.58 -6.39
C PHE A 85 -13.38 -8.95 -6.74
N ARG A 86 -12.87 -9.12 -7.96
CA ARG A 86 -12.38 -10.41 -8.50
C ARG A 86 -10.99 -10.85 -8.00
N ASN A 87 -10.19 -9.95 -7.45
CA ASN A 87 -8.81 -10.27 -7.06
C ASN A 87 -8.66 -10.39 -5.54
N ASN A 88 -8.04 -11.46 -5.04
CA ASN A 88 -7.79 -11.65 -3.61
C ASN A 88 -6.51 -10.96 -3.12
N ILE A 89 -5.62 -10.60 -4.05
CA ILE A 89 -4.37 -9.91 -3.75
C ILE A 89 -4.39 -8.58 -4.48
N ILE A 90 -4.14 -7.51 -3.72
CA ILE A 90 -4.06 -6.16 -4.24
C ILE A 90 -2.69 -5.60 -3.90
N TYR A 91 -1.93 -5.19 -4.90
CA TYR A 91 -0.64 -4.53 -4.77
C TYR A 91 -0.76 -3.08 -5.22
N VAL A 92 -0.31 -2.15 -4.40
CA VAL A 92 -0.36 -0.72 -4.72
C VAL A 92 1.01 -0.09 -4.51
N PRO A 93 1.70 0.29 -5.61
CA PRO A 93 2.97 0.97 -5.53
C PRO A 93 2.78 2.41 -5.00
N GLY A 94 3.80 2.94 -4.36
CA GLY A 94 3.82 4.35 -3.93
C GLY A 94 4.49 5.24 -4.96
N TRP A 95 4.05 6.50 -5.05
CA TRP A 95 4.72 7.60 -5.74
C TRP A 95 3.95 8.90 -5.43
N ASP A 96 3.06 9.35 -6.31
CA ASP A 96 2.26 10.56 -6.12
C ASP A 96 0.94 10.27 -5.40
N TYR A 97 0.70 10.97 -4.30
CA TYR A 97 -0.50 10.77 -3.48
C TYR A 97 -1.72 11.48 -4.06
N CYS A 98 -1.55 12.61 -4.76
CA CYS A 98 -2.65 13.35 -5.39
C CYS A 98 -3.33 12.48 -6.44
N SER A 99 -2.55 11.97 -7.39
CA SER A 99 -3.02 11.08 -8.46
C SER A 99 -3.72 9.83 -7.89
N LEU A 100 -3.15 9.27 -6.82
CA LEU A 100 -3.73 8.11 -6.15
C LEU A 100 -5.11 8.43 -5.54
N MET A 101 -5.26 9.58 -4.89
CA MET A 101 -6.52 10.01 -4.29
C MET A 101 -7.57 10.35 -5.34
N ASP A 102 -7.19 11.03 -6.42
CA ASP A 102 -8.11 11.36 -7.50
C ASP A 102 -8.71 10.09 -8.12
N SER A 103 -7.88 9.07 -8.34
CA SER A 103 -8.33 7.80 -8.89
C SER A 103 -9.08 6.91 -7.89
N LEU A 104 -8.74 6.92 -6.60
CA LEU A 104 -9.24 5.93 -5.62
C LEU A 104 -10.15 6.47 -4.52
N SER A 105 -10.38 7.78 -4.43
CA SER A 105 -11.17 8.42 -3.36
C SER A 105 -12.57 7.84 -3.18
N PHE A 106 -13.19 7.41 -4.27
CA PHE A 106 -14.53 6.81 -4.27
C PHE A 106 -14.57 5.45 -3.56
N LEU A 107 -13.44 4.75 -3.40
CA LEU A 107 -13.38 3.45 -2.72
C LEU A 107 -13.69 3.54 -1.23
N ARG A 108 -13.69 4.74 -0.63
CA ARG A 108 -14.14 4.97 0.75
C ARG A 108 -15.56 4.43 1.02
N TYR A 109 -16.41 4.39 -0.01
CA TYR A 109 -17.78 3.89 0.07
C TYR A 109 -17.87 2.37 -0.17
N PHE A 110 -16.78 1.73 -0.60
CA PHE A 110 -16.74 0.33 -1.00
C PHE A 110 -15.76 -0.49 -0.15
N LYS A 111 -15.58 -0.11 1.13
CA LYS A 111 -14.66 -0.80 2.06
C LYS A 111 -14.90 -2.31 2.16
N PHE A 112 -16.15 -2.72 2.05
CA PHE A 112 -16.53 -4.13 2.10
C PHE A 112 -15.85 -4.96 1.01
N LEU A 113 -15.49 -4.36 -0.13
CA LEU A 113 -14.78 -5.05 -1.21
C LEU A 113 -13.40 -5.51 -0.78
N PHE A 114 -12.80 -4.92 0.26
CA PHE A 114 -11.47 -5.31 0.70
C PHE A 114 -11.50 -6.47 1.70
N ARG A 115 -12.68 -6.95 2.13
CA ARG A 115 -12.82 -8.05 3.11
C ARG A 115 -12.24 -9.35 2.55
N ARG A 116 -11.49 -10.08 3.40
CA ARG A 116 -10.86 -11.38 3.07
C ARG A 116 -9.83 -11.29 1.93
N LYS A 117 -9.16 -10.14 1.78
CA LYS A 117 -8.10 -9.92 0.79
C LYS A 117 -6.75 -9.69 1.48
N LYS A 118 -5.68 -9.96 0.73
CA LYS A 118 -4.30 -9.61 1.09
C LYS A 118 -3.87 -8.38 0.31
N ILE A 119 -3.36 -7.40 1.02
CA ILE A 119 -3.37 -6.01 0.57
C ILE A 119 -1.94 -5.50 0.82
N TYR A 120 -1.12 -5.39 -0.24
CA TYR A 120 0.30 -5.04 -0.22
C TYR A 120 0.51 -3.61 -0.70
N TRP A 121 1.13 -2.76 0.12
CA TRP A 121 1.16 -1.32 -0.11
C TRP A 121 2.54 -0.75 0.15
N ILE A 122 2.93 0.22 -0.66
CA ILE A 122 4.21 0.91 -0.56
C ILE A 122 4.00 2.42 -0.46
N SER A 123 4.70 3.07 0.47
CA SER A 123 4.77 4.53 0.61
C SER A 123 3.39 5.22 0.54
N ALA A 124 3.18 6.23 -0.32
CA ALA A 124 1.90 6.95 -0.49
C ALA A 124 0.67 6.04 -0.51
N GLY A 125 0.80 4.83 -1.05
CA GLY A 125 -0.20 3.80 -0.95
C GLY A 125 -0.58 3.42 0.49
N ALA A 126 0.38 3.09 1.34
CA ALA A 126 0.12 2.68 2.72
C ALA A 126 -0.63 3.74 3.53
N SER A 127 -0.40 5.03 3.22
CA SER A 127 -1.09 6.16 3.87
C SER A 127 -2.60 6.15 3.62
N ILE A 128 -3.06 5.77 2.42
CA ILE A 128 -4.47 5.92 2.05
C ILE A 128 -5.41 4.96 2.81
N PHE A 129 -4.84 3.89 3.39
CA PHE A 129 -5.59 2.88 4.13
C PHE A 129 -5.79 3.24 5.60
N CYS A 130 -4.93 4.08 6.15
CA CYS A 130 -5.09 4.59 7.50
C CYS A 130 -6.21 5.64 7.54
N LYS A 131 -6.62 6.06 8.74
CA LYS A 131 -7.61 7.14 8.88
C LYS A 131 -6.94 8.49 8.65
N TYR A 132 -5.81 8.68 9.33
CA TYR A 132 -5.01 9.90 9.27
C TYR A 132 -3.53 9.56 9.11
N THR A 133 -2.82 10.34 8.29
CA THR A 133 -1.36 10.24 8.12
C THR A 133 -0.76 11.64 8.06
N TYR A 134 0.40 11.84 8.67
CA TYR A 134 1.16 13.08 8.51
C TYR A 134 2.08 12.99 7.30
N SER A 135 2.00 13.97 6.41
CA SER A 135 2.94 14.11 5.30
C SER A 135 4.03 15.12 5.66
N ASN A 136 5.29 14.70 5.53
CA ASN A 136 6.43 15.59 5.70
C ASN A 136 6.49 16.64 4.57
N ASP A 137 6.13 16.27 3.34
CA ASP A 137 6.21 17.14 2.15
C ASP A 137 5.27 18.35 2.25
N TYR A 138 4.13 18.18 2.92
CA TYR A 138 3.12 19.24 3.10
C TYR A 138 3.04 19.74 4.55
N ALA A 139 3.86 19.21 5.45
CA ALA A 139 3.88 19.52 6.88
C ALA A 139 2.51 19.48 7.59
N GLN A 140 1.59 18.63 7.11
CA GLN A 140 0.20 18.57 7.56
C GLN A 140 -0.34 17.14 7.68
N VAL A 141 -1.45 17.01 8.42
CA VAL A 141 -2.20 15.74 8.54
C VAL A 141 -3.22 15.67 7.41
N PHE A 142 -3.27 14.52 6.74
CA PHE A 142 -4.27 14.18 5.74
C PHE A 142 -5.22 13.13 6.26
N GLU A 143 -6.49 13.27 5.88
CA GLU A 143 -7.54 12.28 6.07
C GLU A 143 -7.68 11.41 4.82
N TRP A 144 -7.76 10.08 5.01
CA TRP A 144 -7.72 9.13 3.89
C TRP A 144 -9.00 8.31 3.74
N LEU A 145 -8.89 7.10 3.17
CA LEU A 145 -10.05 6.28 2.81
C LEU A 145 -10.62 5.48 3.99
N TRP A 146 -9.97 5.53 5.16
CA TRP A 146 -10.46 4.95 6.43
C TRP A 146 -10.72 3.44 6.35
N PHE A 147 -9.88 2.68 5.65
CA PHE A 147 -9.96 1.22 5.67
C PHE A 147 -9.52 0.64 7.01
N LEU A 148 -8.58 1.33 7.67
CA LEU A 148 -8.08 1.05 9.01
C LEU A 148 -8.34 2.27 9.89
N ASN A 149 -8.96 2.08 11.05
CA ASN A 149 -9.12 3.13 12.06
C ASN A 149 -7.82 3.34 12.85
N LYS A 150 -6.75 3.71 12.13
CA LYS A 150 -5.39 3.87 12.64
C LYS A 150 -4.82 5.22 12.23
N LEU A 151 -3.99 5.79 13.10
CA LEU A 151 -3.09 6.88 12.74
C LEU A 151 -1.84 6.28 12.14
N CYS A 152 -1.19 6.96 11.21
CA CYS A 152 0.05 6.50 10.61
C CYS A 152 1.09 7.61 10.60
N LYS A 153 2.30 7.30 11.06
CA LYS A 153 3.49 8.09 10.76
C LYS A 153 4.41 7.28 9.88
N ILE A 154 4.55 7.82 8.69
CA ILE A 154 5.35 7.33 7.60
C ILE A 154 6.72 8.01 7.62
N HIS A 155 7.77 7.34 7.15
CA HIS A 155 9.17 7.77 7.31
C HIS A 155 9.48 8.03 8.79
N TYR A 156 9.10 7.11 9.67
CA TYR A 156 9.24 7.36 11.09
C TYR A 156 10.71 7.44 11.51
N LEU A 157 11.10 8.58 12.07
CA LEU A 157 12.41 8.82 12.66
C LEU A 157 12.24 9.13 14.16
N PRO A 158 12.62 8.19 15.06
CA PRO A 158 12.32 8.26 16.50
C PRO A 158 12.67 9.56 17.21
N LEU A 159 13.69 10.28 16.74
CA LEU A 159 14.19 11.51 17.36
C LEU A 159 13.78 12.79 16.62
N ARG A 160 13.12 12.68 15.46
CA ARG A 160 12.75 13.85 14.63
C ARG A 160 11.25 14.07 14.50
N ASP A 161 10.45 13.03 14.77
CA ASP A 161 9.02 13.05 14.46
C ASP A 161 8.10 13.40 15.63
N GLU A 162 8.62 13.82 16.79
CA GLU A 162 7.77 14.17 17.94
C GLU A 162 6.72 15.24 17.62
N VAL A 163 7.10 16.29 16.87
CA VAL A 163 6.18 17.36 16.46
C VAL A 163 5.10 16.82 15.53
N CYS A 164 5.48 15.96 14.59
CA CYS A 164 4.58 15.32 13.63
C CYS A 164 3.57 14.41 14.35
N ILE A 165 4.03 13.65 15.35
CA ILE A 165 3.20 12.79 16.18
C ILE A 165 2.20 13.60 17.00
N LYS A 166 2.63 14.66 17.68
CA LYS A 166 1.74 15.55 18.44
C LYS A 166 0.66 16.17 17.55
N LYS A 167 0.97 16.48 16.28
CA LYS A 167 -0.04 16.93 15.31
C LYS A 167 -1.05 15.82 14.97
N LEU A 168 -0.62 14.58 14.81
CA LEU A 168 -1.49 13.42 14.56
C LEU A 168 -2.40 13.07 15.74
N GLU A 169 -1.93 13.23 16.98
CA GLU A 169 -2.70 12.96 18.21
C GLU A 169 -3.98 13.81 18.30
N LYS A 170 -4.01 14.98 17.68
CA LYS A 170 -5.24 15.82 17.61
C LYS A 170 -6.38 15.14 16.83
N PHE A 171 -6.07 14.13 16.02
CA PHE A 171 -7.04 13.43 15.16
C PHE A 171 -7.40 12.03 15.64
N GLY A 172 -6.77 11.54 16.73
CA GLY A 172 -7.09 10.23 17.30
C GLY A 172 -6.16 9.80 18.44
N LYS A 173 -6.44 8.66 19.06
CA LYS A 173 -5.64 8.11 20.16
C LYS A 173 -4.27 7.64 19.67
N ILE A 174 -3.20 7.99 20.40
CA ILE A 174 -1.82 7.59 20.10
C ILE A 174 -1.62 6.07 20.09
N ASP A 175 -2.40 5.32 20.86
CA ASP A 175 -2.37 3.85 20.90
C ASP A 175 -2.76 3.20 19.56
N ASN A 176 -3.36 3.99 18.66
CA ASN A 176 -3.69 3.60 17.29
C ASN A 176 -2.66 4.07 16.25
N LEU A 177 -1.53 4.64 16.68
CA LEU A 177 -0.47 5.10 15.80
C LEU A 177 0.43 3.94 15.35
N ILE A 178 0.43 3.70 14.05
CA ILE A 178 1.41 2.86 13.39
C ILE A 178 2.61 3.74 13.01
N LYS A 179 3.80 3.30 13.39
CA LYS A 179 5.07 3.94 13.07
C LYS A 179 5.86 2.97 12.19
N ILE A 180 6.15 3.36 10.95
CA ILE A 180 6.88 2.51 10.01
C ILE A 180 8.14 3.26 9.58
N LYS A 181 9.31 2.67 9.84
CA LYS A 181 10.59 3.22 9.37
C LYS A 181 10.80 2.87 7.90
N GLU A 182 11.75 3.55 7.28
CA GLU A 182 12.14 3.20 5.91
C GLU A 182 12.66 1.76 5.83
N LYS A 183 12.34 1.07 4.73
CA LYS A 183 12.72 -0.34 4.45
C LYS A 183 12.05 -1.39 5.35
N GLU A 184 11.26 -0.96 6.34
CA GLU A 184 10.46 -1.86 7.17
C GLU A 184 9.03 -2.00 6.60
N PHE A 185 8.37 -3.12 6.92
CA PHE A 185 6.94 -3.26 6.74
C PHE A 185 6.26 -3.80 8.00
N VAL A 186 4.98 -3.49 8.14
CA VAL A 186 4.14 -4.04 9.21
C VAL A 186 2.99 -4.84 8.61
N VAL A 187 2.56 -5.86 9.36
CA VAL A 187 1.43 -6.72 8.99
C VAL A 187 0.29 -6.47 9.97
N LEU A 188 -0.89 -6.12 9.43
CA LEU A 188 -2.09 -5.85 10.22
C LEU A 188 -3.23 -6.74 9.77
N ASN A 189 -4.04 -7.20 10.71
CA ASN A 189 -5.25 -7.97 10.46
C ASN A 189 -6.48 -7.14 10.88
N SER A 190 -7.51 -7.11 10.03
CA SER A 190 -8.78 -6.37 10.22
C SER A 190 -9.99 -7.23 9.84
#